data_AF-A0A849MCC7-F1
#
_entry.id   AF-A0A849MCC7-F1
#
_cell.length_a   1.000
_cell.length_b   1.000
_cell.length_c   1.000
_cell.angle_alpha   90.00
_cell.angle_beta   90.00
_cell.angle_gamma   90.00
#
_symmetry.space_group_name_H-M   'P 1'
#
loop_
_entity.id
_entity.type
_entity.pdbx_description
1 polymer ?
#
loop_
_entity_poly.entity_id
_entity_poly.type
_entity_poly.pdbx_seq_one_letter_code
_entity_poly.pdbx_strand_id
1 'polypeptide(L)'
;MPLTPESEIREVYGLNDNERELIEVFMQGAIYCWIKNKTEIPFAVRDLVGGVNSDWNGTPLQVLYDKHIKAGKDEDASFESAAIDLGWIVKKLLSNDNRLFKKGTNGLVNTYLWIPN
;
A
#
# COMPACT_ATOMS: atom_id res chain seq x y z
N MET A 1 -3.74 12.21 -15.21
CA MET A 1 -3.86 11.17 -14.16
C MET A 1 -2.51 11.02 -13.46
N PRO A 2 -2.48 10.90 -12.13
CA PRO A 2 -1.23 10.79 -11.38
C PRO A 2 -0.62 9.38 -11.39
N LEU A 3 -1.32 8.37 -11.92
CA LEU A 3 -0.76 7.02 -12.15
C LEU A 3 -0.67 6.73 -13.66
N THR A 4 0.51 6.32 -14.15
CA THR A 4 0.75 6.02 -15.56
C THR A 4 1.46 4.66 -15.76
N PRO A 5 0.97 3.75 -16.62
CA PRO A 5 -0.31 3.82 -17.34
C PRO A 5 -1.52 3.72 -16.39
N GLU A 6 -2.71 4.01 -16.91
CA GLU A 6 -3.96 3.80 -16.17
C GLU A 6 -4.06 2.35 -15.68
N SER A 7 -4.69 2.17 -14.53
CA SER A 7 -4.80 0.84 -13.94
C SER A 7 -6.06 0.71 -13.12
N GLU A 8 -6.66 -0.48 -13.12
CA GLU A 8 -7.86 -0.80 -12.34
C GLU A 8 -7.68 -0.39 -10.87
N ILE A 9 -8.66 0.31 -10.31
CA ILE A 9 -8.70 0.67 -8.89
C ILE A 9 -9.81 -0.14 -8.23
N ARG A 10 -9.52 -0.70 -7.05
CA ARG A 10 -10.50 -1.46 -6.26
C ARG A 10 -10.61 -0.88 -4.87
N GLU A 11 -11.84 -0.86 -4.36
CA GLU A 11 -12.09 -0.54 -2.97
C GLU A 11 -11.83 -1.74 -2.08
N VAL A 12 -11.17 -1.49 -0.95
CA VAL A 12 -11.06 -2.45 0.14
C VAL A 12 -12.23 -2.24 1.10
N TYR A 13 -12.94 -3.31 1.44
CA TYR A 13 -14.08 -3.27 2.36
C TYR A 13 -13.70 -3.79 3.76
N GLY A 14 -14.59 -3.57 4.72
CA GLY A 14 -14.41 -4.02 6.11
C GLY A 14 -13.49 -3.12 6.95
N LEU A 15 -13.37 -1.84 6.55
CA LEU A 15 -12.70 -0.78 7.30
C LEU A 15 -13.69 0.36 7.50
N ASN A 16 -13.65 1.01 8.66
CA ASN A 16 -14.32 2.30 8.85
C ASN A 16 -13.49 3.45 8.26
N ASP A 17 -14.11 4.63 8.16
CA ASP A 17 -13.48 5.78 7.50
C ASP A 17 -12.20 6.24 8.22
N ASN A 18 -12.20 6.22 9.57
CA ASN A 18 -11.04 6.60 10.36
C ASN A 18 -9.88 5.60 10.23
N GLU A 19 -10.16 4.29 10.21
CA GLU A 19 -9.14 3.25 9.95
C GLU A 19 -8.51 3.45 8.57
N ARG A 20 -9.32 3.71 7.55
CA ARG A 20 -8.85 3.97 6.20
C ARG A 20 -7.97 5.21 6.14
N GLU A 21 -8.42 6.32 6.73
CA GLU A 21 -7.67 7.57 6.76
C GLU A 21 -6.31 7.39 7.45
N LEU A 22 -6.27 6.71 8.59
CA LEU A 22 -5.01 6.44 9.31
C LEU A 22 -4.03 5.59 8.48
N ILE A 23 -4.52 4.58 7.76
CA ILE A 23 -3.69 3.79 6.84
C ILE A 23 -3.16 4.66 5.70
N GLU A 24 -4.03 5.47 5.08
CA GLU A 24 -3.67 6.35 3.97
C GLU A 24 -2.61 7.38 4.38
N VAL A 25 -2.78 8.04 5.53
CA VAL A 25 -1.80 8.99 6.09
C VAL A 25 -0.48 8.30 6.41
N PHE A 26 -0.52 7.13 7.04
CA PHE A 26 0.67 6.36 7.38
C PHE A 26 1.47 5.97 6.12
N MET A 27 0.78 5.43 5.10
CA MET A 27 1.41 5.06 3.84
C MET A 27 1.88 6.27 3.04
N GLN A 28 1.15 7.38 3.05
CA GLN A 28 1.58 8.61 2.39
C GLN A 28 2.89 9.11 2.98
N GLY A 29 3.04 9.07 4.31
CA GLY A 29 4.30 9.40 4.99
C GLY A 29 5.45 8.46 4.57
N ALA A 30 5.22 7.15 4.56
CA ALA A 30 6.21 6.17 4.13
C ALA A 30 6.67 6.40 2.67
N ILE A 31 5.71 6.63 1.77
CA ILE A 31 5.97 6.92 0.35
C ILE A 31 6.73 8.24 0.21
N TYR A 32 6.32 9.29 0.93
CA TYR A 32 7.01 10.58 0.92
C TYR A 32 8.48 10.44 1.32
N CYS A 33 8.76 9.71 2.40
CA CYS A 33 10.11 9.41 2.84
C CYS A 33 10.91 8.60 1.81
N TRP A 34 10.29 7.61 1.17
CA TRP A 34 10.96 6.82 0.14
C TRP A 34 11.38 7.69 -1.05
N ILE A 35 10.43 8.39 -1.67
CA ILE A 35 10.69 9.13 -2.91
C ILE A 35 11.65 10.30 -2.69
N LYS A 36 11.70 10.88 -1.49
CA LYS A 36 12.65 11.94 -1.13
C LYS A 36 14.08 11.39 -0.98
N ASN A 37 14.25 10.17 -0.47
CA ASN A 37 15.56 9.59 -0.17
C ASN A 37 16.09 8.67 -1.29
N LYS A 38 15.19 8.20 -2.17
CA LYS A 38 15.48 7.21 -3.22
C LYS A 38 14.75 7.57 -4.53
N THR A 39 14.92 8.80 -4.99
CA THR A 39 14.17 9.42 -6.10
C THR A 39 14.07 8.58 -7.37
N GLU A 40 15.11 7.84 -7.72
CA GLU A 40 15.19 7.08 -8.98
C GLU A 40 14.90 5.58 -8.81
N ILE A 41 14.58 5.15 -7.59
CA ILE A 41 14.40 3.73 -7.26
C ILE A 41 12.90 3.45 -7.13
N PRO A 42 12.34 2.54 -7.97
CA PRO A 42 10.96 2.14 -7.82
C PRO A 42 10.76 1.40 -6.50
N PHE A 43 9.58 1.53 -5.91
CA PHE A 43 9.17 0.77 -4.73
C PHE A 43 7.97 -0.11 -5.02
N ALA A 44 7.91 -1.27 -4.36
CA ALA A 44 6.70 -2.00 -4.08
C ALA A 44 6.24 -1.70 -2.65
N VAL A 45 4.97 -1.96 -2.33
CA VAL A 45 4.42 -1.77 -0.97
C VAL A 45 5.23 -2.55 0.08
N ARG A 46 5.66 -3.77 -0.26
CA ARG A 46 6.50 -4.61 0.62
C ARG A 46 7.88 -4.01 0.93
N ASP A 47 8.37 -3.10 0.09
CA ASP A 47 9.67 -2.44 0.32
C ASP A 47 9.56 -1.35 1.40
N LEU A 48 8.34 -0.90 1.70
CA LEU A 48 8.05 0.12 2.71
C LEU A 48 7.72 -0.50 4.07
N VAL A 49 6.89 -1.54 4.08
CA VAL A 49 6.24 -2.07 5.30
C VAL A 49 6.09 -3.59 5.27
N GLY A 50 6.98 -4.30 4.57
CA GLY A 50 6.98 -5.76 4.51
C GLY A 50 8.36 -6.36 4.67
N GLY A 51 8.50 -7.62 4.26
CA GLY A 51 9.76 -8.35 4.39
C GLY A 51 10.15 -8.52 5.86
N VAL A 52 11.31 -7.99 6.25
CA VAL A 52 11.81 -8.07 7.64
C VAL A 52 10.93 -7.27 8.61
N ASN A 53 10.25 -6.23 8.14
CA ASN A 53 9.37 -5.38 8.94
C ASN A 53 7.89 -5.65 8.65
N SER A 54 7.51 -6.94 8.69
CA SER A 54 6.14 -7.40 8.41
C SER A 54 5.25 -7.47 9.65
N ASP A 55 5.79 -7.28 10.86
CA ASP A 55 4.98 -7.14 12.06
C ASP A 55 4.35 -5.75 12.08
N TRP A 56 3.03 -5.70 11.92
CA TRP A 56 2.26 -4.47 11.87
C TRP A 56 1.69 -4.06 13.22
N ASN A 57 2.01 -4.79 14.29
CA ASN A 57 1.54 -4.47 15.62
C ASN A 57 1.98 -3.05 16.02
N GLY A 58 1.05 -2.30 16.63
CA GLY A 58 1.26 -0.91 17.00
C GLY A 58 1.20 0.08 15.83
N THR A 59 0.89 -0.36 14.61
CA THR A 59 0.69 0.52 13.45
C THR A 59 -0.79 0.53 13.01
N PRO A 60 -1.22 1.56 12.26
CA PRO A 60 -2.55 1.56 11.64
C PRO A 60 -2.80 0.39 10.67
N LEU A 61 -1.76 -0.33 10.22
CA LEU A 61 -1.90 -1.44 9.28
C LEU A 61 -2.46 -2.71 9.94
N GLN A 62 -2.34 -2.84 11.27
CA GLN A 62 -2.76 -4.04 12.01
C GLN A 62 -4.23 -4.40 11.76
N VAL A 63 -5.10 -3.40 11.59
CA VAL A 63 -6.54 -3.61 11.35
C VAL A 63 -6.82 -4.41 10.06
N LEU A 64 -5.92 -4.34 9.06
CA LEU A 64 -6.03 -5.12 7.84
C LEU A 64 -5.83 -6.62 8.11
N TYR A 65 -4.91 -6.97 9.00
CA TYR A 65 -4.72 -8.35 9.44
C TYR A 65 -5.86 -8.80 10.34
N ASP A 66 -6.21 -8.00 11.34
CA ASP A 66 -7.24 -8.34 12.33
C ASP A 66 -8.60 -8.64 11.69
N LYS A 67 -8.99 -7.90 10.64
CA LYS A 67 -10.28 -8.15 9.98
C LYS A 67 -10.30 -9.50 9.26
N HIS A 68 -9.17 -9.99 8.75
CA HIS A 68 -9.08 -11.30 8.09
C HIS A 68 -9.08 -12.44 9.12
N ILE A 69 -8.41 -12.25 10.26
CA ILE A 69 -8.49 -13.16 11.41
C ILE A 69 -9.93 -13.25 11.93
N LYS A 70 -10.59 -12.10 12.13
CA LYS A 70 -12.02 -12.05 12.56
C LYS A 70 -12.96 -12.73 11.55
N ALA A 71 -12.59 -12.76 10.27
CA ALA A 71 -13.33 -13.46 9.23
C ALA A 71 -13.07 -14.98 9.19
N GLY A 72 -12.23 -15.51 10.10
CA GLY A 72 -11.97 -16.94 10.26
C GLY A 72 -10.87 -17.50 9.37
N LYS A 73 -10.04 -16.65 8.77
CA LYS A 73 -8.82 -17.11 8.06
C LYS A 73 -7.74 -17.50 9.07
N ASP A 74 -6.88 -18.44 8.68
CA ASP A 74 -5.66 -18.73 9.41
C ASP A 74 -4.66 -17.56 9.32
N GLU A 75 -3.57 -17.65 10.09
CA GLU A 75 -2.59 -16.56 10.22
C GLU A 75 -1.90 -16.23 8.89
N ASP A 76 -1.46 -17.24 8.12
CA ASP A 76 -0.76 -17.06 6.85
C ASP A 76 -1.70 -16.45 5.81
N ALA A 77 -2.90 -17.02 5.66
CA ALA A 77 -3.92 -16.52 4.73
C ALA A 77 -4.40 -15.10 5.10
N SER A 78 -4.44 -14.78 6.40
CA SER A 78 -4.77 -13.43 6.88
C SER A 78 -3.69 -12.43 6.52
N PHE A 79 -2.42 -12.79 6.71
CA PHE A 79 -1.29 -11.94 6.34
C PHE A 79 -1.24 -11.68 4.83
N GLU A 80 -1.38 -12.72 4.01
CA GLU A 80 -1.41 -12.57 2.55
C GLU A 80 -2.56 -11.67 2.10
N SER A 81 -3.75 -11.87 2.65
CA SER A 81 -4.93 -11.07 2.32
C SER A 81 -4.79 -9.61 2.76
N ALA A 82 -4.19 -9.37 3.92
CA ALA A 82 -3.91 -8.03 4.43
C ALA A 82 -2.88 -7.29 3.56
N ALA A 83 -1.85 -7.99 3.08
CA ALA A 83 -0.87 -7.44 2.13
C ALA A 83 -1.51 -7.06 0.78
N ILE A 84 -2.45 -7.87 0.29
CA ILE A 84 -3.20 -7.57 -0.95
C ILE A 84 -4.07 -6.32 -0.75
N ASP A 85 -4.78 -6.23 0.38
CA ASP A 85 -5.62 -5.07 0.70
C ASP A 85 -4.78 -3.79 0.77
N LEU A 86 -3.63 -3.83 1.43
CA LEU A 86 -2.72 -2.69 1.48
C LEU A 86 -2.23 -2.28 0.09
N GLY A 87 -1.96 -3.27 -0.78
CA GLY A 87 -1.62 -3.03 -2.19
C GLY A 87 -2.70 -2.22 -2.93
N TRP A 88 -3.97 -2.56 -2.73
CA TRP A 88 -5.09 -1.83 -3.33
C TRP A 88 -5.26 -0.42 -2.75
N ILE A 89 -5.14 -0.28 -1.43
CA ILE A 89 -5.20 1.03 -0.75
C ILE A 89 -4.10 1.95 -1.28
N VAL A 90 -2.85 1.49 -1.34
CA VAL A 90 -1.73 2.30 -1.85
C VAL A 90 -1.94 2.65 -3.32
N LYS A 91 -2.44 1.72 -4.14
CA LYS A 91 -2.69 2.02 -5.56
C LYS A 91 -3.74 3.12 -5.72
N LYS A 92 -4.82 3.09 -4.94
CA LYS A 92 -5.85 4.13 -4.91
C LYS A 92 -5.30 5.46 -4.37
N LEU A 93 -4.50 5.41 -3.30
CA LEU A 93 -3.82 6.58 -2.75
C LEU A 93 -2.98 7.28 -3.84
N LEU A 94 -2.15 6.52 -4.57
CA LEU A 94 -1.31 7.04 -5.65
C LEU A 94 -2.12 7.54 -6.85
N SER A 95 -3.27 6.94 -7.16
CA SER A 95 -4.15 7.45 -8.22
C SER A 95 -4.86 8.76 -7.88
N ASN A 96 -4.85 9.15 -6.60
CA ASN A 96 -5.41 10.40 -6.09
C ASN A 96 -4.34 11.41 -5.65
N ASP A 97 -3.05 11.05 -5.74
CA ASP A 97 -1.94 11.92 -5.34
C ASP A 97 -1.72 13.05 -6.36
N ASN A 98 -1.21 14.19 -5.91
CA ASN A 98 -0.88 15.30 -6.82
C ASN A 98 0.40 15.05 -7.64
N ARG A 99 1.27 14.14 -7.18
CA ARG A 99 2.52 13.76 -7.84
C ARG A 99 2.27 12.69 -8.89
N LEU A 100 3.10 12.67 -9.93
CA LEU A 100 3.03 11.66 -10.98
C LEU A 100 3.86 10.43 -10.61
N PHE A 101 3.25 9.25 -10.73
CA PHE A 101 3.88 7.96 -10.52
C PHE A 101 3.78 7.09 -11.77
N LYS A 102 4.91 6.54 -12.18
CA LYS A 102 4.98 5.47 -13.18
C LYS A 102 4.77 4.13 -12.51
N LYS A 103 3.70 3.45 -12.87
CA LYS A 103 3.45 2.06 -12.48
C LYS A 103 4.26 1.12 -13.36
N GLY A 104 4.97 0.20 -12.72
CA GLY A 104 5.58 -0.97 -13.33
C GLY A 104 5.10 -2.27 -12.68
N THR A 105 5.69 -3.37 -13.11
CA THR A 105 5.53 -4.68 -12.46
C THR A 105 6.90 -5.34 -12.36
N ASN A 106 7.11 -6.08 -11.27
CA ASN A 106 8.23 -7.00 -11.10
C ASN A 106 7.64 -8.36 -10.72
N GLY A 107 7.51 -9.24 -11.72
CA GLY A 107 6.69 -10.45 -11.59
C GLY A 107 5.22 -10.10 -11.33
N LEU A 108 4.66 -10.65 -10.25
CA LEU A 108 3.27 -10.40 -9.82
C LEU A 108 3.12 -9.14 -8.96
N VAL A 109 4.20 -8.44 -8.65
CA VAL A 109 4.21 -7.32 -7.71
C VAL A 109 4.18 -6.00 -8.47
N ASN A 110 3.22 -5.12 -8.13
CA ASN A 110 3.18 -3.77 -8.67
C ASN A 110 4.34 -2.94 -8.08
N THR A 111 5.00 -2.16 -8.94
CA THR A 111 6.03 -1.21 -8.54
C THR A 111 5.65 0.20 -8.96
N TYR A 112 6.17 1.20 -8.26
CA TYR A 112 5.85 2.60 -8.47
C TYR A 112 7.14 3.42 -8.43
N LEU A 113 7.34 4.25 -9.44
CA LEU A 113 8.44 5.20 -9.52
C LEU A 113 7.86 6.61 -9.58
N TRP A 114 8.29 7.48 -8.67
CA TRP A 114 7.93 8.89 -8.75
C TRP A 114 8.61 9.54 -9.97
N ILE A 115 7.85 10.31 -10.74
CA ILE A 115 8.37 11.14 -11.83
C ILE A 115 8.39 12.59 -11.30
N PRO A 116 9.56 13.19 -11.11
CA PRO A 116 9.67 14.61 -10.80
C PRO A 116 9.03 15.43 -11.94
N ASN A 117 8.14 16.36 -11.58
CA ASN A 117 7.57 17.34 -12.50
C ASN A 117 8.45 18.59 -12.54
#